data_AF-A0A957N0P8-F1
#
_entry.id   AF-A0A957N0P8-F1
#
_cell.length_a   1.000
_cell.length_b   1.000
_cell.length_c   1.000
_cell.angle_alpha   90.00
_cell.angle_beta   90.00
_cell.angle_gamma   90.00
#
_symmetry.space_group_name_H-M   'P 1'
#
loop_
_entity.id
_entity.type
_entity.pdbx_description
1 polymer ?
#
loop_
_entity_poly.entity_id
_entity_poly.type
_entity_poly.pdbx_seq_one_letter_code
_entity_poly.pdbx_strand_id
1 'polypeptide(L)'
;VLLQAIFSQIAAGRNREIIEGVTGLIAAAMLFYVSYWLHSTASLNGWRRYIDTSTTRALARGNLIGLALLAMMAIFREGAETAVFYLGIAPAIALQDLLLGIGAGVAVLAVAAWLILVAGVKLPLRLFFQVAGILVFYLGFKFVGTGIHALQVAGAVPTTPIPWLPAIPFFGIYPTVESLLPQVIILGAGIGLYVYGHVRQAALTTEVQAA
;
A
#
# COMPACT_ATOMS: atom_id res chain seq x y z
N VAL A 1 33.93 14.73 9.30
CA VAL A 1 34.83 13.68 8.76
C VAL A 1 34.66 12.34 9.50
N LEU A 2 34.90 12.25 10.82
CA LEU A 2 34.67 11.00 11.59
C LEU A 2 33.22 10.50 11.57
N LEU A 3 32.23 11.38 11.74
CA LEU A 3 30.82 11.05 11.60
C LEU A 3 30.50 10.52 10.19
N GLN A 4 31.00 11.16 9.15
CA GLN A 4 30.79 10.74 7.76
C GLN A 4 31.45 9.39 7.44
N ALA A 5 32.59 9.09 8.06
CA ALA A 5 33.30 7.81 7.95
C ALA A 5 32.57 6.67 8.70
N ILE A 6 32.01 6.96 9.88
CA ILE A 6 31.17 6.02 10.64
C ILE A 6 29.87 5.76 9.87
N PHE A 7 29.22 6.81 9.35
CA PHE A 7 28.05 6.67 8.48
C PHE A 7 28.38 5.90 7.18
N SER A 8 29.58 6.05 6.59
CA SER A 8 29.96 5.29 5.39
C SER A 8 30.33 3.84 5.67
N GLN A 9 30.80 3.49 6.88
CA GLN A 9 31.07 2.11 7.29
C GLN A 9 29.80 1.40 7.76
N ILE A 10 28.87 2.11 8.37
CA ILE A 10 27.52 1.61 8.66
C ILE A 10 26.71 1.52 7.36
N ALA A 11 26.80 2.50 6.44
CA ALA A 11 26.17 2.45 5.12
C ALA A 11 27.00 1.67 4.07
N ALA A 12 28.13 1.06 4.46
CA ALA A 12 28.85 0.14 3.58
C ALA A 12 27.97 -1.09 3.33
N GLY A 13 28.03 -1.61 2.10
CA GLY A 13 27.06 -2.48 1.43
C GLY A 13 26.76 -3.85 2.05
N ARG A 14 26.75 -3.96 3.38
CA ARG A 14 26.09 -5.01 4.14
C ARG A 14 24.96 -4.47 5.00
N ASN A 15 25.16 -3.38 5.77
CA ASN A 15 24.09 -2.91 6.66
C ASN A 15 23.03 -2.10 5.91
N ARG A 16 23.37 -1.49 4.77
CA ARG A 16 22.37 -0.84 3.90
C ARG A 16 21.31 -1.84 3.44
N GLU A 17 21.75 -3.03 3.04
CA GLU A 17 20.95 -4.13 2.52
C GLU A 17 20.16 -4.80 3.63
N ILE A 18 20.72 -4.90 4.85
CA ILE A 18 19.96 -5.32 6.04
C ILE A 18 18.83 -4.33 6.35
N ILE A 19 19.13 -3.03 6.35
CA ILE A 19 18.12 -1.98 6.61
C ILE A 19 17.04 -2.04 5.53
N GLU A 20 17.42 -2.11 4.25
CA GLU A 20 16.47 -2.25 3.14
C GLU A 20 15.60 -3.49 3.28
N GLY A 21 16.19 -4.62 3.64
CA GLY A 21 15.48 -5.88 3.85
C GLY A 21 14.48 -5.82 5.00
N VAL A 22 14.92 -5.38 6.18
CA VAL A 22 14.07 -5.28 7.39
C VAL A 22 12.97 -4.24 7.18
N THR A 23 13.30 -3.05 6.71
CA THR A 23 12.31 -1.99 6.45
C THR A 23 11.32 -2.42 5.37
N GLY A 24 11.77 -3.10 4.31
CA GLY A 24 10.90 -3.66 3.28
C GLY A 24 9.90 -4.67 3.83
N LEU A 25 10.35 -5.58 4.70
CA LEU A 25 9.46 -6.57 5.34
C LEU A 25 8.47 -5.94 6.33
N ILE A 26 8.90 -4.95 7.10
CA ILE A 26 8.00 -4.19 7.98
C ILE A 26 6.93 -3.46 7.14
N ALA A 27 7.35 -2.80 6.05
CA ALA A 27 6.43 -2.15 5.13
C ALA A 27 5.44 -3.16 4.50
N ALA A 28 5.90 -4.34 4.11
CA ALA A 28 5.04 -5.41 3.60
C ALA A 28 3.98 -5.83 4.63
N ALA A 29 4.37 -6.06 5.88
CA ALA A 29 3.44 -6.41 6.96
C ALA A 29 2.39 -5.32 7.18
N MET A 30 2.80 -4.06 7.18
CA MET A 30 1.90 -2.91 7.29
C MET A 30 0.94 -2.82 6.10
N LEU A 31 1.42 -3.02 4.87
CA LEU A 31 0.59 -3.00 3.67
C LEU A 31 -0.44 -4.14 3.67
N PHE A 32 -0.07 -5.35 4.11
CA PHE A 32 -1.05 -6.44 4.25
C PHE A 32 -2.09 -6.17 5.32
N TYR A 33 -1.71 -5.56 6.44
CA TYR A 33 -2.66 -5.11 7.46
C TYR A 33 -3.66 -4.10 6.88
N VAL A 34 -3.18 -3.09 6.16
CA VAL A 34 -4.02 -2.08 5.51
C VAL A 34 -4.89 -2.71 4.42
N SER A 35 -4.35 -3.63 3.61
CA SER A 35 -5.09 -4.37 2.58
C SER A 35 -6.24 -5.18 3.18
N TYR A 36 -5.99 -5.89 4.28
CA TYR A 36 -7.02 -6.64 5.00
C TYR A 36 -8.09 -5.70 5.56
N TRP A 37 -7.67 -4.60 6.20
CA TRP A 37 -8.58 -3.60 6.74
C TRP A 37 -9.48 -2.96 5.67
N LEU A 38 -8.91 -2.67 4.49
CA LEU A 38 -9.66 -2.09 3.37
C LEU A 38 -10.71 -3.07 2.85
N HIS A 39 -10.36 -4.36 2.75
CA HIS A 39 -11.28 -5.41 2.34
C HIS A 39 -12.43 -5.61 3.34
N SER A 40 -12.13 -5.64 4.64
CA SER A 40 -13.16 -5.81 5.69
C SER A 40 -14.09 -4.60 5.81
N THR A 41 -13.56 -3.39 5.58
CA THR A 41 -14.32 -2.13 5.69
C THR A 41 -15.18 -1.87 4.44
N ALA A 42 -14.79 -2.41 3.28
CA ALA A 42 -15.54 -2.28 2.03
C ALA A 42 -16.91 -3.01 2.01
N SER A 43 -17.28 -3.78 3.04
CA SER A 43 -18.65 -4.29 3.19
C SER A 43 -19.61 -3.14 3.55
N LEU A 44 -20.24 -2.58 2.51
CA LEU A 44 -21.04 -1.34 2.44
C LEU A 44 -22.08 -1.10 3.55
N ASN A 45 -22.51 -2.11 4.30
CA ASN A 45 -23.54 -1.98 5.34
C ASN A 45 -23.05 -1.26 6.60
N GLY A 46 -21.75 -1.31 6.91
CA GLY A 46 -21.16 -0.59 8.04
C GLY A 46 -20.89 0.89 7.75
N TRP A 47 -20.45 1.21 6.53
CA TRP A 47 -20.03 2.56 6.15
C TRP A 47 -21.20 3.55 6.04
N ARG A 48 -22.30 3.18 5.40
CA ARG A 48 -23.52 4.04 5.35
C ARG A 48 -24.05 4.33 6.75
N ARG A 49 -24.11 3.31 7.62
CA ARG A 49 -24.55 3.44 9.01
C ARG A 49 -23.56 4.27 9.86
N TYR A 50 -22.27 4.18 9.59
CA TYR A 50 -21.22 4.99 10.20
C TYR A 50 -21.30 6.47 9.77
N ILE A 51 -21.46 6.75 8.47
CA ILE A 51 -21.61 8.11 7.95
C ILE A 51 -22.90 8.75 8.49
N ASP A 52 -24.04 8.06 8.39
CA ASP A 52 -25.32 8.58 8.87
C ASP A 52 -25.29 8.85 10.39
N THR A 53 -24.65 8.00 11.19
CA THR A 53 -24.55 8.26 12.64
C THR A 53 -23.39 9.16 13.07
N SER A 54 -22.32 9.31 12.29
CA SER A 54 -21.17 10.16 12.62
C SER A 54 -21.38 11.60 12.18
N THR A 55 -22.00 11.83 11.02
CA THR A 55 -22.40 13.18 10.58
C THR A 55 -23.44 13.74 11.55
N THR A 56 -24.47 12.96 11.90
CA THR A 56 -25.54 13.43 12.80
C THR A 56 -25.05 13.64 14.24
N ARG A 57 -24.09 12.85 14.75
CA ARG A 57 -23.52 13.01 16.11
C ARG A 57 -22.36 14.01 16.22
N ALA A 58 -21.66 14.33 15.12
CA ALA A 58 -20.60 15.34 15.12
C ALA A 58 -21.17 16.75 14.98
N LEU A 59 -22.21 16.93 14.13
CA LEU A 59 -22.96 18.18 14.06
C LEU A 59 -23.74 18.46 15.37
N ALA A 60 -24.32 17.43 16.00
CA ALA A 60 -25.04 17.59 17.27
C ALA A 60 -24.16 17.92 18.49
N ARG A 61 -22.82 17.78 18.41
CA ARG A 61 -21.87 18.03 19.51
C ARG A 61 -20.98 19.26 19.35
N GLY A 62 -21.07 19.99 18.23
CA GLY A 62 -20.36 21.27 18.04
C GLY A 62 -18.82 21.22 18.07
N ASN A 63 -18.18 20.04 18.03
CA ASN A 63 -16.72 19.92 18.12
C ASN A 63 -16.02 20.15 16.77
N LEU A 64 -16.16 21.36 16.23
CA LEU A 64 -15.50 21.81 15.00
C LEU A 64 -13.97 21.68 15.09
N ILE A 65 -13.41 21.83 16.30
CA ILE A 65 -11.97 21.67 16.57
C ILE A 65 -11.54 20.22 16.33
N GLY A 66 -12.32 19.24 16.80
CA GLY A 66 -12.02 17.83 16.55
C GLY A 66 -12.03 17.47 15.07
N LEU A 67 -13.00 18.00 14.30
CA LEU A 67 -13.05 17.80 12.85
C LEU A 67 -11.87 18.49 12.13
N ALA A 68 -11.52 19.72 12.55
CA ALA A 68 -10.38 20.45 12.00
C ALA A 68 -9.05 19.73 12.28
N LEU A 69 -8.86 19.19 13.48
CA LEU A 69 -7.66 18.42 13.83
C LEU A 69 -7.56 17.11 13.05
N LEU A 70 -8.68 16.41 12.85
CA LEU A 70 -8.72 15.20 12.02
C LEU A 70 -8.34 15.49 10.57
N ALA A 71 -8.89 16.56 10.00
CA ALA A 71 -8.55 16.99 8.64
C ALA A 71 -7.08 17.43 8.53
N MET A 72 -6.57 18.19 9.51
CA MET A 72 -5.18 18.65 9.56
C MET A 72 -4.20 17.47 9.63
N MET A 73 -4.45 16.49 10.52
CA MET A 73 -3.62 15.29 10.64
C MET A 73 -3.62 14.46 9.37
N ALA A 74 -4.76 14.34 8.69
CA ALA A 74 -4.84 13.64 7.41
C ALA A 74 -3.99 14.35 6.35
N ILE A 75 -4.14 15.66 6.17
CA ILE A 75 -3.36 16.44 5.19
C ILE A 75 -1.86 16.35 5.51
N PHE A 76 -1.48 16.50 6.78
CA PHE A 76 -0.09 16.42 7.21
C PHE A 76 0.52 15.03 6.93
N ARG A 77 -0.20 13.95 7.23
CA ARG A 77 0.27 12.57 6.97
C ARG A 77 0.50 12.33 5.48
N GLU A 78 -0.52 12.55 4.66
CA GLU A 78 -0.42 12.32 3.21
C GLU A 78 0.66 13.21 2.57
N GLY A 79 0.78 14.46 3.05
CA GLY A 79 1.83 15.38 2.63
C GLY A 79 3.23 14.94 3.05
N ALA A 80 3.39 14.43 4.28
CA ALA A 80 4.67 13.94 4.79
C ALA A 80 5.16 12.70 4.03
N GLU A 81 4.27 11.73 3.78
CA GLU A 81 4.60 10.54 2.98
C GLU A 81 5.04 10.93 1.56
N THR A 82 4.31 11.86 0.93
CA THR A 82 4.65 12.38 -0.41
C THR A 82 6.00 13.11 -0.41
N ALA A 83 6.26 13.95 0.59
CA ALA A 83 7.52 14.68 0.71
C ALA A 83 8.72 13.74 0.89
N VAL A 84 8.59 12.71 1.75
CA VAL A 84 9.64 11.70 1.94
C VAL A 84 9.89 10.91 0.66
N PHE A 85 8.83 10.56 -0.09
CA PHE A 85 8.96 9.90 -1.37
C PHE A 85 9.72 10.75 -2.40
N TYR A 86 9.39 12.04 -2.50
CA TYR A 86 10.13 12.96 -3.37
C TYR A 86 11.57 13.16 -2.94
N LEU A 87 11.87 13.24 -1.64
CA LEU A 87 13.24 13.31 -1.14
C LEU A 87 14.06 12.08 -1.56
N GLY A 88 13.44 10.91 -1.63
CA GLY A 88 14.10 9.67 -2.08
C GLY A 88 14.38 9.63 -3.58
N ILE A 89 13.47 10.17 -4.41
CA ILE A 89 13.56 10.07 -5.87
C ILE A 89 14.27 11.27 -6.51
N ALA A 90 14.14 12.47 -5.94
CA ALA A 90 14.68 13.70 -6.52
C ALA A 90 16.18 13.63 -6.89
N PRO A 91 17.07 13.00 -6.10
CA PRO A 91 18.49 12.87 -6.47
C PRO A 91 18.74 11.97 -7.69
N ALA A 92 17.79 11.12 -8.07
CA ALA A 92 17.94 10.13 -9.14
C ALA A 92 17.37 10.60 -10.49
N ILE A 93 16.78 11.80 -10.57
CA ILE A 93 16.08 12.32 -11.75
C ILE A 93 16.54 13.75 -12.02
N ALA A 94 16.60 14.16 -13.30
CA ALA A 94 16.88 15.55 -13.65
C ALA A 94 15.78 16.49 -13.14
N LEU A 95 16.15 17.68 -12.66
CA LEU A 95 15.21 18.65 -12.08
C LEU A 95 14.07 19.00 -13.05
N GLN A 96 14.36 19.10 -14.35
CA GLN A 96 13.36 19.36 -15.38
C GLN A 96 12.29 18.27 -15.44
N ASP A 97 12.68 16.99 -15.38
CA ASP A 97 11.77 15.86 -15.48
C ASP A 97 10.93 15.73 -14.21
N LEU A 98 11.53 16.03 -13.06
CA LEU A 98 10.83 16.12 -11.78
C LEU A 98 9.74 17.19 -11.82
N LEU A 99 10.06 18.40 -12.28
CA LEU A 99 9.11 19.52 -12.36
C LEU A 99 7.99 19.25 -13.37
N LEU A 100 8.33 18.67 -14.54
CA LEU A 100 7.33 18.25 -15.53
C LEU A 100 6.41 17.16 -14.97
N GLY A 101 6.95 16.18 -14.26
CA GLY A 101 6.17 15.14 -13.59
C GLY A 101 5.22 15.70 -12.54
N ILE A 102 5.69 16.62 -11.69
CA ILE A 102 4.85 17.31 -10.69
C ILE A 102 3.75 18.11 -11.40
N GLY A 103 4.10 18.91 -12.41
CA GLY A 103 3.15 19.72 -13.16
C GLY A 103 2.07 18.89 -13.84
N ALA A 104 2.45 17.79 -14.49
CA ALA A 104 1.53 16.85 -15.11
C ALA A 104 0.61 16.18 -14.07
N GLY A 105 1.17 15.75 -12.93
CA GLY A 105 0.40 15.16 -11.84
C GLY A 105 -0.65 16.12 -11.26
N VAL A 106 -0.27 17.37 -11.00
CA VAL A 106 -1.18 18.42 -10.53
C VAL A 106 -2.28 18.69 -11.55
N ALA A 107 -1.95 18.73 -12.85
CA ALA A 107 -2.94 18.92 -13.90
C ALA A 107 -3.97 17.77 -13.95
N VAL A 108 -3.51 16.51 -13.86
CA VAL A 108 -4.40 15.33 -13.80
C VAL A 108 -5.30 15.39 -12.57
N LEU A 109 -4.75 15.73 -11.40
CA LEU A 109 -5.53 15.86 -10.16
C LEU A 109 -6.55 17.00 -10.24
N ALA A 110 -6.21 18.13 -10.86
CA ALA A 110 -7.12 19.25 -11.05
C ALA A 110 -8.31 18.86 -11.95
N VAL A 111 -8.04 18.13 -13.04
CA VAL A 111 -9.09 17.59 -13.93
C VAL A 111 -9.98 16.59 -13.16
N ALA A 112 -9.39 15.68 -12.40
CA ALA A 112 -10.15 14.72 -11.59
C ALA A 112 -11.02 15.43 -10.54
N ALA A 113 -10.48 16.42 -9.84
CA ALA A 113 -11.22 17.23 -8.88
C ALA A 113 -12.38 17.97 -9.54
N TRP A 114 -12.16 18.57 -10.71
CA TRP A 114 -13.21 19.23 -11.49
C TRP A 114 -14.33 18.26 -11.91
N LEU A 115 -13.98 17.06 -12.40
CA LEU A 115 -14.97 16.03 -12.75
C LEU A 115 -15.82 15.59 -11.55
N ILE A 116 -15.21 15.46 -10.37
CA ILE A 116 -15.92 15.07 -9.16
C ILE A 116 -16.83 16.21 -8.67
N LEU A 117 -16.31 17.44 -8.60
CA LEU A 117 -17.00 18.58 -8.00
C LEU A 117 -18.05 19.21 -8.93
N VAL A 118 -17.73 19.35 -10.21
CA VAL A 118 -18.56 20.10 -11.18
C VAL A 118 -19.41 19.15 -12.01
N ALA A 119 -18.82 18.10 -12.57
CA ALA A 119 -19.56 17.13 -13.38
C ALA A 119 -20.38 16.13 -12.55
N GLY A 120 -20.33 16.22 -11.21
CA GLY A 120 -21.11 15.40 -10.29
C GLY A 120 -20.83 13.90 -10.43
N VAL A 121 -19.65 13.54 -10.95
CA VAL A 121 -19.26 12.15 -11.18
C VAL A 121 -19.22 11.43 -9.83
N LYS A 122 -20.22 10.57 -9.61
CA LYS A 122 -20.28 9.73 -8.41
C LYS A 122 -19.23 8.65 -8.53
N LEU A 123 -18.14 8.80 -7.77
CA LEU A 123 -17.10 7.79 -7.74
C LEU A 123 -17.68 6.48 -7.18
N PRO A 124 -17.63 5.35 -7.91
CA PRO A 124 -18.06 4.07 -7.38
C PRO A 124 -17.10 3.66 -6.27
N LEU A 125 -17.42 4.01 -5.02
CA LEU A 125 -16.56 3.75 -3.84
C LEU A 125 -16.12 2.29 -3.76
N ARG A 126 -17.00 1.35 -4.14
CA ARG A 126 -16.68 -0.06 -4.20
C ARG A 126 -15.51 -0.35 -5.14
N LEU A 127 -15.52 0.21 -6.35
CA LEU A 127 -14.45 0.02 -7.33
C LEU A 127 -13.17 0.71 -6.85
N PHE A 128 -13.27 1.92 -6.30
CA PHE A 128 -12.13 2.64 -5.75
C PHE A 128 -11.40 1.83 -4.67
N PHE A 129 -12.14 1.34 -3.67
CA PHE A 129 -11.56 0.53 -2.60
C PHE A 129 -11.03 -0.83 -3.08
N GLN A 130 -11.65 -1.43 -4.10
CA GLN A 130 -11.15 -2.66 -4.71
C GLN A 130 -9.81 -2.43 -5.43
N VAL A 131 -9.72 -1.40 -6.28
CA VAL A 131 -8.49 -1.06 -7.01
C VAL A 131 -7.38 -0.67 -6.03
N ALA A 132 -7.68 0.19 -5.05
CA ALA A 132 -6.72 0.58 -4.03
C ALA A 132 -6.23 -0.64 -3.22
N GLY A 133 -7.15 -1.55 -2.84
CA GLY A 133 -6.79 -2.78 -2.12
C GLY A 133 -5.87 -3.69 -2.93
N ILE A 134 -6.14 -3.87 -4.23
CA ILE A 134 -5.29 -4.66 -5.12
C ILE A 134 -3.89 -4.03 -5.24
N LEU A 135 -3.81 -2.70 -5.39
CA LEU A 135 -2.53 -1.98 -5.48
C LEU A 135 -1.71 -2.10 -4.20
N VAL A 136 -2.35 -1.92 -3.03
CA VAL A 136 -1.70 -2.06 -1.71
C VAL A 136 -1.22 -3.50 -1.50
N PHE A 137 -2.05 -4.49 -1.85
CA PHE A 137 -1.67 -5.90 -1.78
C PHE A 137 -0.48 -6.22 -2.69
N TYR A 138 -0.52 -5.75 -3.94
CA TYR A 138 0.58 -5.90 -4.90
C TYR A 138 1.89 -5.30 -4.37
N LEU A 139 1.84 -4.09 -3.80
CA LEU A 139 3.02 -3.43 -3.27
C LEU A 139 3.60 -4.20 -2.06
N GLY A 140 2.72 -4.70 -1.18
CA GLY A 140 3.11 -5.59 -0.08
C GLY A 140 3.76 -6.88 -0.58
N PHE A 141 3.15 -7.54 -1.56
CA PHE A 141 3.68 -8.75 -2.21
C PHE A 141 5.08 -8.51 -2.81
N LYS A 142 5.26 -7.39 -3.51
CA LYS A 142 6.55 -6.99 -4.07
C LYS A 142 7.59 -6.78 -2.97
N PHE A 143 7.22 -6.06 -1.90
CA PHE A 143 8.11 -5.76 -0.78
C PHE A 143 8.56 -6.99 0.01
N VAL A 144 7.75 -8.06 0.07
CA VAL A 144 8.20 -9.34 0.63
C VAL A 144 9.39 -9.88 -0.15
N GLY A 145 9.26 -9.99 -1.47
CA GLY A 145 10.32 -10.57 -2.29
C GLY A 145 11.57 -9.70 -2.36
N THR A 146 11.42 -8.38 -2.53
CA THR A 146 12.57 -7.44 -2.52
C THR A 146 13.23 -7.38 -1.15
N GLY A 147 12.44 -7.42 -0.06
CA GLY A 147 12.96 -7.41 1.30
C GLY A 147 13.78 -8.66 1.63
N ILE A 148 13.26 -9.85 1.28
CA ILE A 148 14.00 -11.11 1.47
C ILE A 148 15.26 -11.13 0.58
N HIS A 149 15.16 -10.70 -0.66
CA HIS A 149 16.31 -10.61 -1.56
C HIS A 149 17.39 -9.66 -1.01
N ALA A 150 17.02 -8.50 -0.45
CA ALA A 150 17.97 -7.60 0.19
C ALA A 150 18.67 -8.27 1.39
N LEU A 151 17.95 -9.04 2.20
CA LEU A 151 18.55 -9.85 3.28
C LEU A 151 19.47 -10.97 2.76
N GLN A 152 19.18 -11.53 1.59
CA GLN A 152 20.04 -12.52 0.93
C GLN A 152 21.34 -11.88 0.40
N VAL A 153 21.25 -10.70 -0.21
CA VAL A 153 22.43 -9.90 -0.61
C VAL A 153 23.25 -9.52 0.63
N ALA A 154 22.59 -9.25 1.76
CA ALA A 154 23.23 -9.07 3.05
C ALA A 154 23.74 -10.37 3.71
N GLY A 155 23.57 -11.54 3.10
CA GLY A 155 24.00 -12.82 3.69
C GLY A 155 23.35 -13.13 5.04
N ALA A 156 22.25 -12.45 5.39
CA ALA A 156 21.49 -12.68 6.61
C ALA A 156 20.48 -13.83 6.46
N VAL A 157 20.09 -14.13 5.22
CA VAL A 157 19.16 -15.22 4.87
C VAL A 157 19.88 -16.16 3.89
N PRO A 158 19.75 -17.50 4.05
CA PRO A 158 20.31 -18.46 3.10
C PRO A 158 19.73 -18.28 1.71
N THR A 159 20.49 -18.74 0.71
CA THR A 159 20.08 -18.69 -0.70
C THR A 159 20.04 -20.11 -1.24
N THR A 160 18.83 -20.57 -1.58
CA THR A 160 18.63 -21.82 -2.31
C THR A 160 18.14 -21.48 -3.72
N PRO A 161 19.05 -21.42 -4.72
CA PRO A 161 18.69 -20.97 -6.06
C PRO A 161 17.76 -21.95 -6.78
N ILE A 162 16.84 -21.42 -7.58
CA ILE A 162 15.96 -22.18 -8.47
C ILE A 162 16.44 -21.94 -9.91
N PRO A 163 17.16 -22.89 -10.55
CA PRO A 163 17.87 -22.64 -11.81
C PRO A 163 17.00 -22.24 -13.01
N TRP A 164 15.72 -22.63 -12.99
CA TRP A 164 14.80 -22.43 -14.11
C TRP A 164 13.92 -21.18 -13.98
N LEU A 165 13.95 -20.49 -12.84
CA LEU A 165 13.11 -19.32 -12.60
C LEU A 165 13.90 -18.03 -12.92
N PRO A 166 13.45 -17.15 -13.83
CA PRO A 166 14.08 -15.86 -14.04
C PRO A 166 13.71 -14.87 -12.93
N ALA A 167 14.61 -13.92 -12.64
CA ALA A 167 14.28 -12.79 -11.78
C ALA A 167 13.30 -11.84 -12.49
N ILE A 168 12.23 -11.45 -11.80
CA ILE A 168 11.22 -10.49 -12.31
C ILE A 168 11.09 -9.35 -11.28
N PRO A 169 11.97 -8.32 -11.34
CA PRO A 169 12.02 -7.25 -10.34
C PRO A 169 10.73 -6.43 -10.21
N PHE A 170 9.94 -6.38 -11.28
CA PHE A 170 8.64 -5.71 -11.27
C PHE A 170 7.71 -6.29 -10.20
N PHE A 171 7.62 -7.61 -10.11
CA PHE A 171 6.83 -8.31 -9.09
C PHE A 171 7.61 -8.62 -7.81
N GLY A 172 8.90 -8.25 -7.76
CA GLY A 172 9.79 -8.64 -6.67
C GLY A 172 10.03 -10.14 -6.62
N ILE A 173 9.95 -10.85 -7.75
CA ILE A 173 10.21 -12.30 -7.79
C ILE A 173 11.70 -12.51 -8.06
N TYR A 174 12.35 -13.28 -7.19
CA TYR A 174 13.76 -13.62 -7.29
C TYR A 174 13.93 -15.14 -7.35
N PRO A 175 15.01 -15.65 -7.97
CA PRO A 175 15.20 -17.07 -8.23
C PRO A 175 15.67 -17.85 -7.00
N THR A 176 15.01 -17.66 -5.85
CA THR A 176 15.36 -18.30 -4.57
C THR A 176 14.11 -18.85 -3.88
N VAL A 177 14.24 -20.02 -3.25
CA VAL A 177 13.13 -20.66 -2.53
C VAL A 177 12.65 -19.78 -1.38
N GLU A 178 13.57 -19.14 -0.65
CA GLU A 178 13.27 -18.35 0.54
C GLU A 178 12.47 -17.09 0.21
N SER A 179 12.63 -16.50 -0.98
CA SER A 179 11.83 -15.34 -1.41
C SER A 179 10.50 -15.75 -2.04
N LEU A 180 10.51 -16.84 -2.83
CA LEU A 180 9.34 -17.30 -3.58
C LEU A 180 8.30 -17.97 -2.67
N LEU A 181 8.73 -18.76 -1.68
CA LEU A 181 7.81 -19.53 -0.83
C LEU A 181 6.84 -18.63 -0.05
N PRO A 182 7.29 -17.56 0.65
CA PRO A 182 6.38 -16.62 1.29
C PRO A 182 5.43 -15.93 0.29
N GLN A 183 5.92 -15.57 -0.90
CA GLN A 183 5.10 -14.97 -1.95
C GLN A 183 3.99 -15.92 -2.42
N VAL A 184 4.30 -17.20 -2.64
CA VAL A 184 3.31 -18.23 -3.02
C VAL A 184 2.27 -18.44 -1.91
N ILE A 185 2.69 -18.49 -0.65
CA ILE A 185 1.77 -18.61 0.50
C ILE A 185 0.82 -17.43 0.56
N ILE A 186 1.34 -16.20 0.45
CA ILE A 186 0.55 -14.96 0.50
C ILE A 186 -0.44 -14.91 -0.67
N LEU A 187 0.00 -15.25 -1.88
CA LEU A 187 -0.86 -15.28 -3.06
C LEU A 187 -1.96 -16.33 -2.91
N GLY A 188 -1.62 -17.53 -2.43
CA GLY A 188 -2.57 -18.60 -2.14
C GLY A 188 -3.59 -18.21 -1.08
N ALA A 189 -3.15 -17.58 0.02
CA ALA A 189 -4.03 -17.06 1.05
C ALA A 189 -4.96 -15.95 0.52
N GLY A 190 -4.44 -15.04 -0.30
CA GLY A 190 -5.21 -13.97 -0.93
C GLY A 190 -6.31 -14.51 -1.86
N ILE A 191 -5.96 -15.49 -2.71
CA ILE A 191 -6.93 -16.16 -3.60
C ILE A 191 -7.97 -16.94 -2.77
N GLY A 192 -7.52 -17.69 -1.76
CA GLY A 192 -8.40 -18.46 -0.87
C GLY A 192 -9.42 -17.59 -0.15
N LEU A 193 -8.99 -16.46 0.41
CA LEU A 193 -9.88 -15.48 1.05
C LEU A 193 -10.87 -14.86 0.06
N TYR A 194 -10.41 -14.54 -1.16
CA TYR A 194 -11.28 -14.01 -2.21
C TYR A 194 -12.36 -15.02 -2.62
N VAL A 195 -11.99 -16.27 -2.86
CA VAL A 195 -12.92 -17.35 -3.24
C VAL A 195 -13.89 -17.66 -2.10
N TYR A 196 -13.41 -17.80 -0.86
CA TYR A 196 -14.26 -18.03 0.31
C TYR A 196 -15.29 -16.90 0.49
N GLY A 197 -14.87 -15.65 0.31
CA GLY A 197 -15.77 -14.50 0.37
C GLY A 197 -16.88 -14.54 -0.68
N HIS A 198 -16.58 -14.99 -1.90
CA HIS A 198 -17.59 -15.11 -2.98
C HIS A 198 -18.56 -16.27 -2.74
N VAL A 199 -18.06 -17.45 -2.32
CA VAL A 199 -18.90 -18.62 -2.05
C VAL A 199 -19.86 -18.38 -0.89
N ARG A 200 -19.39 -17.72 0.17
CA ARG A 200 -20.25 -17.40 1.34
C ARG A 200 -21.37 -16.41 0.99
N GLN A 201 -21.11 -15.44 0.11
CA GLN A 201 -22.15 -14.51 -0.35
C GLN A 201 -23.20 -15.21 -1.23
N ALA A 202 -22.79 -16.18 -2.05
CA ALA A 202 -23.70 -17.00 -2.86
C ALA A 202 -24.57 -17.93 -2.00
N ALA A 203 -24.02 -18.51 -0.93
CA ALA A 203 -24.77 -19.36 -0.01
C ALA A 203 -25.88 -18.58 0.74
N LEU A 204 -25.55 -17.40 1.28
CA LEU A 204 -26.49 -16.56 2.02
C LEU A 204 -27.66 -16.02 1.18
N THR A 205 -27.42 -15.77 -0.12
CA THR A 205 -28.48 -15.35 -1.04
C THR A 205 -29.44 -16.48 -1.38
N THR A 206 -28.95 -17.72 -1.40
CA THR A 206 -29.76 -18.92 -1.63
C THR A 206 -30.65 -19.24 -0.42
N GLU A 207 -30.11 -19.14 0.81
CA GLU A 207 -30.89 -19.35 2.04
C GLU A 207 -32.03 -18.33 2.21
N VAL A 208 -31.79 -17.05 1.86
CA VAL A 208 -32.82 -16.00 1.93
C VAL A 208 -33.91 -16.16 0.86
N GLN A 209 -33.60 -16.81 -0.28
CA GLN A 209 -34.60 -17.11 -1.32
C GLN A 209 -35.38 -18.40 -1.03
N ALA A 210 -34.84 -19.28 -0.19
CA ALA A 210 -35.47 -20.53 0.21
C ALA A 210 -36.35 -20.41 1.48
N ALA A 211 -36.27 -19.28 2.19
CA ALA A 211 -37.06 -18.94 3.38
C ALA A 211 -38.23 -18.01 3.02
#